data_AF-A0A392NAH9-F1
#
_entry.id   AF-A0A392NAH9-F1
#
_cell.length_a   1.000
_cell.length_b   1.000
_cell.length_c   1.000
_cell.angle_alpha   90.00
_cell.angle_beta   90.00
_cell.angle_gamma   90.00
#
_symmetry.space_group_name_H-M   'P 1'
#
loop_
_entity.id
_entity.type
_entity.pdbx_description
1 polymer ?
#
loop_
_entity_poly.entity_id
_entity_poly.type
_entity_poly.pdbx_seq_one_letter_code
_entity_poly.pdbx_strand_id
1 'polypeptide(L)'
;WGADNKAIVAILGHRNVHQRQQIRKAYEELFEEDLIKRLESEISGDFERAVYRWMLEPADRDAVLINVAIRNGSKNYHVVAEIASVLSAEELLA
;
A
#
# COMPACT_ATOMS: atom_id res chain seq x y z
N TRP A 1 9.49 21.79 4.31
CA TRP A 1 10.36 20.64 4.00
C TRP A 1 9.54 19.65 3.20
N GLY A 2 10.15 18.90 2.29
CA GLY A 2 9.46 17.93 1.46
C GLY A 2 10.33 16.70 1.27
N ALA A 3 9.70 15.53 1.20
CA ALA A 3 10.39 14.27 0.96
C ALA A 3 11.02 14.22 -0.44
N ASP A 4 12.14 13.50 -0.53
CA ASP A 4 12.71 13.12 -1.81
C ASP A 4 11.92 11.94 -2.41
N ASN A 5 10.89 12.28 -3.18
CA ASN A 5 10.04 11.30 -3.87
C ASN A 5 10.87 10.37 -4.79
N LYS A 6 11.99 10.84 -5.34
CA LYS A 6 12.85 9.99 -6.20
C LYS A 6 13.57 8.94 -5.37
N ALA A 7 14.06 9.30 -4.19
CA ALA A 7 14.68 8.35 -3.26
C ALA A 7 13.67 7.28 -2.81
N ILE A 8 12.44 7.68 -2.49
CA ILE A 8 11.36 6.74 -2.12
C ILE A 8 11.14 5.70 -3.22
N VAL A 9 11.01 6.14 -4.48
CA VAL A 9 10.82 5.24 -5.62
C VAL A 9 12.06 4.36 -5.85
N ALA A 10 13.26 4.95 -5.81
CA ALA A 10 14.52 4.23 -6.05
C ALA A 10 14.77 3.12 -5.02
N ILE A 11 14.30 3.30 -3.78
CA ILE A 11 14.42 2.31 -2.71
C ILE A 11 13.21 1.37 -2.73
N LEU A 12 12.01 1.88 -2.43
CA LEU A 12 10.82 1.05 -2.19
C LEU A 12 10.24 0.47 -3.47
N GLY A 13 10.30 1.20 -4.60
CA GLY A 13 9.79 0.73 -5.89
C GLY A 13 10.55 -0.46 -6.47
N HIS A 14 11.78 -0.71 -5.98
CA HIS A 14 12.65 -1.80 -6.41
C HIS A 14 12.76 -2.92 -5.35
N ARG A 15 11.76 -3.07 -4.49
CA ARG A 15 11.69 -4.13 -3.46
C ARG A 15 10.40 -4.90 -3.57
N ASN A 16 10.47 -6.21 -3.38
CA ASN A 16 9.27 -7.05 -3.29
C ASN A 16 8.57 -6.84 -1.92
N VAL A 17 7.38 -7.41 -1.75
CA VAL A 17 6.57 -7.21 -0.53
C VAL A 17 7.32 -7.65 0.72
N HIS A 18 7.97 -8.82 0.69
CA HIS A 18 8.73 -9.33 1.83
C HIS A 18 9.86 -8.39 2.25
N GLN A 19 10.63 -7.87 1.30
CA GLN A 19 11.69 -6.89 1.55
C GLN A 19 11.12 -5.58 2.10
N ARG A 20 9.94 -5.13 1.64
CA ARG A 20 9.29 -3.92 2.17
C ARG A 20 8.85 -4.11 3.62
N GLN A 21 8.33 -5.28 3.99
CA GLN A 21 8.02 -5.58 5.39
C GLN A 21 9.27 -5.61 6.26
N GLN A 22 10.37 -6.17 5.77
CA GLN A 22 11.64 -6.13 6.49
C GLN A 22 12.14 -4.70 6.69
N ILE A 23 12.02 -3.83 5.68
CA ILE A 23 12.37 -2.41 5.80
C ILE A 23 11.47 -1.71 6.82
N ARG A 24 10.15 -1.92 6.77
CA ARG A 24 9.21 -1.34 7.73
C ARG A 24 9.53 -1.77 9.16
N LYS A 25 9.79 -3.06 9.37
CA LYS A 25 10.15 -3.61 10.67
C LYS A 25 11.47 -3.02 11.19
N ALA A 26 12.51 -2.98 10.35
CA ALA A 26 13.79 -2.40 10.72
C ALA A 26 13.68 -0.91 11.04
N TYR A 27 12.82 -0.17 10.32
CA TYR A 27 12.57 1.23 10.58
C TYR A 27 11.90 1.44 11.96
N GLU A 28 10.87 0.66 12.26
CA GLU A 28 10.21 0.67 13.57
C GLU A 28 11.21 0.37 14.71
N GLU A 29 12.08 -0.63 14.53
CA GLU A 29 13.09 -1.00 15.54
C GLU A 29 14.17 0.08 15.76
N LEU A 30 14.52 0.83 14.72
CA LEU A 30 15.56 1.86 14.79
C LEU A 30 15.07 3.22 15.26
N PHE A 31 13.82 3.56 14.94
CA PHE A 31 13.26 4.91 15.14
C PHE A 31 12.04 4.94 16.07
N GLU A 32 11.54 3.78 16.51
CA GLU A 32 10.32 3.65 17.32
C GLU A 32 9.11 4.36 16.68
N GLU A 33 9.04 4.31 15.34
CA GLU A 33 8.04 4.99 14.54
C GLU A 33 7.60 4.12 13.36
N ASP A 34 6.30 4.16 13.04
CA ASP A 34 5.75 3.45 11.88
C ASP A 34 6.13 4.14 10.57
N LEU A 35 6.86 3.43 9.72
CA LEU A 35 7.33 3.94 8.43
C LEU A 35 6.20 4.43 7.53
N ILE A 36 5.03 3.77 7.54
CA ILE A 36 3.91 4.17 6.68
C ILE A 36 3.37 5.53 7.13
N LYS A 37 3.09 5.72 8.42
CA LYS A 37 2.67 7.01 8.98
C LYS A 37 3.71 8.10 8.73
N ARG A 38 5.00 7.78 8.88
CA ARG A 38 6.06 8.74 8.59
C ARG A 38 6.02 9.20 7.13
N LEU A 39 5.88 8.27 6.18
CA LEU A 39 5.75 8.60 4.77
C LEU A 39 4.50 9.46 4.51
N GLU A 40 3.34 9.06 5.03
CA GLU A 40 2.08 9.83 4.91
C GLU A 40 2.19 11.27 5.45
N SER A 41 3.04 11.52 6.44
CA SER A 41 3.29 12.88 6.95
C SER A 41 4.13 13.76 6.01
N GLU A 42 4.85 13.17 5.05
CA GLU A 42 5.83 13.85 4.19
C GLU A 42 5.42 13.91 2.71
N ILE A 43 4.51 13.03 2.26
CA ILE A 43 4.01 12.98 0.89
C ILE A 43 2.48 13.08 0.86
N SER A 44 1.92 13.56 -0.24
CA SER A 44 0.47 13.76 -0.34
C SER A 44 -0.11 13.36 -1.71
N GLY A 45 -1.44 13.23 -1.75
CA GLY A 45 -2.20 13.06 -2.98
C GLY A 45 -2.05 11.67 -3.58
N ASP A 46 -1.94 11.58 -4.91
CA ASP A 46 -1.91 10.28 -5.58
C ASP A 46 -0.60 9.51 -5.33
N PHE A 47 0.50 10.22 -5.10
CA PHE A 47 1.78 9.59 -4.78
C PHE A 47 1.75 8.91 -3.40
N GLU A 48 1.18 9.60 -2.39
CA GLU A 48 0.94 9.04 -1.06
C GLU A 48 0.08 7.77 -1.14
N ARG A 49 -1.06 7.82 -1.84
CA ARG A 49 -1.96 6.66 -2.00
C ARG A 49 -1.26 5.49 -2.69
N ALA A 50 -0.41 5.76 -3.69
CA ALA A 50 0.35 4.73 -4.39
C ALA A 50 1.39 4.08 -3.47
N VAL A 51 2.15 4.88 -2.72
CA VAL A 51 3.16 4.39 -1.77
C VAL A 51 2.51 3.60 -0.63
N TYR A 52 1.42 4.11 -0.05
CA TYR A 52 0.65 3.42 0.98
C TYR A 52 0.22 2.02 0.51
N ARG A 53 -0.47 1.94 -0.64
CA ARG A 53 -0.92 0.66 -1.22
C ARG A 53 0.23 -0.27 -1.59
N TRP A 54 1.37 0.28 -1.99
CA TRP A 54 2.57 -0.49 -2.29
C TRP A 54 3.19 -1.12 -1.02
N MET A 55 3.09 -0.45 0.12
CA MET A 55 3.67 -0.91 1.39
C MET A 55 2.85 -2.01 2.10
N LEU A 56 1.60 -2.21 1.71
CA LEU A 56 0.72 -3.23 2.29
C LEU A 56 1.04 -4.63 1.77
N GLU A 57 0.70 -5.63 2.59
CA GLU A 57 0.57 -7.02 2.12
C GLU A 57 -0.55 -7.11 1.06
N PRO A 58 -0.50 -8.10 0.14
CA PRO A 58 -1.49 -8.22 -0.93
C PRO A 58 -2.93 -8.24 -0.42
N ALA A 59 -3.22 -9.05 0.60
CA ALA A 59 -4.56 -9.17 1.17
C ALA A 59 -5.06 -7.84 1.77
N ASP A 60 -4.22 -7.16 2.56
CA ASP A 60 -4.56 -5.86 3.15
C ASP A 60 -4.80 -4.79 2.08
N ARG A 61 -3.96 -4.76 1.04
CA ARG A 61 -4.10 -3.84 -0.09
C ARG A 61 -5.43 -4.05 -0.79
N ASP A 62 -5.78 -5.30 -1.07
CA ASP A 62 -6.98 -5.65 -1.81
C ASP A 62 -8.23 -5.36 -0.96
N ALA A 63 -8.18 -5.64 0.35
CA ALA A 63 -9.23 -5.24 1.30
C ALA A 63 -9.45 -3.72 1.33
N VAL A 64 -8.38 -2.91 1.34
CA VAL A 64 -8.47 -1.45 1.24
C VAL A 64 -9.09 -1.03 -0.09
N LEU A 65 -8.65 -1.60 -1.20
CA LEU A 65 -9.16 -1.26 -2.54
C LEU A 65 -10.65 -1.56 -2.67
N ILE A 66 -11.09 -2.72 -2.20
CA ILE A 66 -12.51 -3.12 -2.18
C ILE A 66 -13.31 -2.20 -1.26
N ASN A 67 -12.79 -1.90 -0.06
CA ASN A 67 -13.47 -1.02 0.89
C ASN A 67 -13.71 0.37 0.29
N VAL A 68 -12.68 0.94 -0.35
CA VAL A 68 -12.78 2.23 -1.04
C VAL A 68 -13.77 2.14 -2.21
N ALA A 69 -13.71 1.08 -3.02
CA ALA A 69 -14.59 0.92 -4.18
C ALA A 69 -16.07 0.81 -3.82
N ILE A 70 -16.40 0.14 -2.71
CA ILE A 70 -17.78 -0.06 -2.25
C ILE A 70 -18.31 1.20 -1.54
N ARG A 71 -17.46 1.92 -0.82
CA ARG A 71 -17.86 3.14 -0.09
C ARG A 71 -17.94 4.37 -0.96
N ASN A 72 -17.21 4.42 -2.07
CA ASN A 72 -17.32 5.54 -3.00
C ASN A 72 -18.69 5.48 -3.69
N GLY A 73 -19.47 6.55 -3.61
CA GLY A 73 -20.81 6.60 -4.19
C GLY A 73 -20.83 6.44 -5.73
N SER A 74 -19.69 6.62 -6.38
CA SER A 74 -19.44 6.16 -7.74
C SER A 74 -19.18 4.65 -7.73
N LYS A 75 -20.11 3.89 -8.30
CA LYS A 75 -20.14 2.43 -8.44
C LYS A 75 -18.88 1.85 -9.11
N ASN A 76 -17.73 1.85 -8.44
CA ASN A 76 -16.44 1.38 -8.95
C ASN A 76 -16.33 -0.14 -8.88
N TYR A 77 -17.38 -0.84 -9.31
CA TYR A 77 -17.44 -2.31 -9.28
C TYR A 77 -16.41 -2.97 -10.20
N HIS A 78 -15.80 -2.23 -11.13
CA HIS A 78 -14.69 -2.74 -11.93
C HIS A 78 -13.48 -3.17 -11.08
N VAL A 79 -13.16 -2.44 -10.00
CA VAL A 79 -12.08 -2.82 -9.07
C VAL A 79 -12.41 -4.12 -8.36
N VAL A 80 -13.67 -4.26 -7.91
CA VAL A 80 -14.13 -5.49 -7.24
C VAL A 80 -14.11 -6.67 -8.21
N ALA A 81 -14.59 -6.47 -9.44
CA ALA A 81 -14.60 -7.50 -10.48
C ALA A 81 -13.19 -7.93 -10.87
N GLU A 82 -12.25 -6.99 -10.97
CA GLU A 82 -10.84 -7.27 -11.25
C GLU A 82 -10.21 -8.13 -10.16
N ILE A 83 -10.29 -7.70 -8.90
CA ILE A 83 -9.73 -8.45 -7.76
C ILE A 83 -10.35 -9.85 -7.66
N ALA A 84 -11.68 -9.95 -7.77
CA ALA A 84 -12.38 -11.23 -7.69
C ALA A 84 -12.08 -12.18 -8.87
N SER A 85 -11.64 -11.66 -10.01
CA SER A 85 -11.33 -12.47 -11.21
C SER A 85 -9.85 -12.86 -11.30
N VAL A 86 -8.95 -12.14 -10.62
CA VAL A 86 -7.52 -12.40 -10.62
C VAL A 86 -7.11 -13.34 -9.48
N LEU A 87 -7.76 -13.23 -8.32
CA LEU A 87 -7.44 -14.05 -7.14
C LEU A 87 -8.07 -15.44 -7.22
N SER A 88 -7.35 -16.44 -6.72
CA SER A 88 -7.94 -17.74 -6.38
C SER A 88 -8.94 -17.60 -5.23
N ALA A 89 -9.82 -18.61 -5.06
CA ALA A 89 -10.77 -18.62 -3.95
C ALA A 89 -10.09 -18.59 -2.57
N GLU A 90 -8.90 -19.17 -2.46
CA GLU A 90 -8.10 -19.19 -1.23
C GLU A 90 -7.52 -17.80 -0.94
N GLU A 91 -6.92 -17.14 -1.93
CA GLU A 91 -6.37 -15.79 -1.78
C GLU A 91 -7.46 -14.75 -1.48
N LEU A 92 -8.68 -14.94 -2.01
CA LEU A 92 -9.82 -14.07 -1.75
C LEU A 92 -10.38 -14.22 -0.32
N LEU A 93 -10.19 -15.39 0.31
CA LEU A 93 -10.73 -15.73 1.63
C LEU A 93 -9.69 -15.69 2.76
N ALA A 94 -8.41 -15.52 2.43
CA ALA A 94 -7.30 -15.41 3.38
C ALA A 94 -7.37 -14.12 4.20
#